data_AF-A0A974U6K0-F1
#
_entry.id   AF-A0A974U6K0-F1
#
_cell.length_a   1.000
_cell.length_b   1.000
_cell.length_c   1.000
_cell.angle_alpha   90.00
_cell.angle_beta   90.00
_cell.angle_gamma   90.00
#
_symmetry.space_group_name_H-M   'P 1'
#
loop_
_entity.id
_entity.type
_entity.pdbx_description
1 polymer ?
#
loop_
_entity_poly.entity_id
_entity_poly.type
_entity_poly.pdbx_seq_one_letter_code
_entity_poly.pdbx_strand_id
1 'polypeptide(L)'
;MLEILLSVLGEFGLIREDYKHRKKVKAKENEDGVKRPFQRYFLQPSTLIFLFLLLFTIIASFVFFRYQNNSIYPEKTRKELVEINVWTEKWIESYGRFPTDLNEIIGKNPIMQDWKKDAWNRSYKYKKTKNKKGFSIISAGFDGQFETEDDIKLE
;
A
#
# COMPACT_ATOMS: atom_id res chain seq x y z
N MET A 1 -4.62 16.11 31.19
CA MET A 1 -3.74 16.34 32.36
C MET A 1 -2.83 15.15 32.63
N LEU A 2 -3.37 13.94 32.81
CA LEU A 2 -2.60 12.75 33.18
C LEU A 2 -1.66 12.25 32.05
N GLU A 3 -2.11 12.29 30.79
CA GLU A 3 -1.28 11.95 29.61
C GLU A 3 -0.09 12.88 29.44
N ILE A 4 -0.30 14.18 29.63
CA ILE A 4 0.76 15.19 29.54
C ILE A 4 1.83 14.90 30.60
N LEU A 5 1.41 14.67 31.85
CA LEU A 5 2.31 14.32 32.95
C LEU A 5 3.13 13.05 32.65
N LEU A 6 2.48 12.01 32.13
CA LEU A 6 3.15 10.75 31.76
C LEU A 6 4.15 10.93 30.63
N SER A 7 3.81 11.73 29.60
CA SER A 7 4.73 11.99 28.48
C SER A 7 6.00 12.70 28.96
N VAL A 8 5.84 13.72 29.82
CA VAL A 8 6.96 14.48 30.39
C VAL A 8 7.87 13.58 31.24
N LEU A 9 7.27 12.70 32.05
CA LEU A 9 8.04 11.74 32.86
C LEU A 9 8.80 10.73 31.98
N GLY A 10 8.18 10.25 30.89
CA GLY A 10 8.81 9.35 29.94
C GLY A 10 10.01 10.00 29.22
N GLU A 11 9.82 11.21 28.70
CA GLU A 11 10.88 11.98 28.05
C GLU A 11 12.05 12.26 29.01
N PHE A 12 11.75 12.69 30.24
CA PHE A 12 12.78 12.94 31.24
C PHE A 12 13.54 11.65 31.61
N GLY A 13 12.83 10.53 31.71
CA GLY A 13 13.43 9.20 31.92
C GLY A 13 14.44 8.83 30.84
N LEU A 14 14.08 9.05 29.56
CA LEU A 14 14.98 8.79 28.43
C LEU A 14 16.22 9.67 28.44
N ILE A 15 16.05 10.98 28.68
CA ILE A 15 17.16 11.92 28.76
C ILE A 15 18.15 11.51 29.87
N ARG A 16 17.63 11.06 31.02
CA ARG A 16 18.45 10.57 32.13
C ARG A 16 19.26 9.33 31.75
N GLU A 17 18.65 8.36 31.07
CA GLU A 17 19.34 7.14 30.65
C GLU A 17 20.39 7.42 29.57
N ASP A 18 20.09 8.30 28.61
CA ASP A 18 21.05 8.76 27.61
C ASP A 18 22.26 9.46 28.25
N TYR A 19 22.01 10.28 29.28
CA TYR A 19 23.09 10.91 30.05
C TYR A 19 23.97 9.88 30.76
N LYS A 20 23.37 8.90 31.45
CA LYS A 20 24.11 7.81 32.11
C LYS A 20 24.93 7.01 31.11
N HIS A 21 24.36 6.70 29.95
CA HIS A 21 25.05 6.00 28.87
C HIS A 21 26.28 6.76 28.40
N ARG A 22 26.12 8.04 28.06
CA ARG A 22 27.25 8.90 27.64
C ARG A 22 28.34 8.97 28.71
N LYS A 23 27.97 9.04 29.99
CA LYS A 23 28.93 9.05 31.10
C LYS A 23 29.73 7.74 31.17
N LYS A 24 29.06 6.58 31.04
CA LYS A 24 29.72 5.26 31.02
C LYS A 24 30.68 5.10 29.84
N VAL A 25 30.27 5.54 28.65
CA VAL A 25 31.14 5.47 27.46
C VAL A 25 32.36 6.36 27.63
N LYS A 26 32.18 7.61 28.10
CA LYS A 26 33.30 8.53 28.35
C LYS A 26 34.29 7.99 29.39
N ALA A 27 33.82 7.31 30.44
CA ALA A 27 34.69 6.67 31.43
C ALA A 27 35.60 5.61 30.77
N LYS A 28 35.03 4.76 29.91
CA LYS A 28 35.81 3.76 29.14
C LYS A 28 36.80 4.43 28.18
N GLU A 29 36.38 5.43 27.43
CA GLU A 29 37.27 6.19 26.52
C GLU A 29 38.45 6.84 27.26
N ASN A 30 38.28 7.23 28.52
CA ASN A 30 39.34 7.78 29.36
C ASN A 30 40.29 6.70 29.91
N GLU A 31 39.79 5.49 30.16
CA GLU A 31 40.59 4.36 30.68
C GLU A 31 41.54 3.79 29.62
N ASP A 32 41.08 3.70 28.37
CA ASP A 32 41.85 3.08 27.27
C ASP A 32 42.33 4.07 26.19
N GLY A 33 41.91 5.33 26.24
CA GLY A 33 42.29 6.36 25.26
C GLY A 33 41.65 6.19 23.88
N VAL A 34 40.76 5.20 23.67
CA VAL A 34 40.16 4.90 22.36
C VAL A 34 38.77 5.53 22.26
N LYS A 35 38.58 6.38 21.23
CA LYS A 35 37.28 7.00 20.94
C LYS A 35 36.27 6.00 20.38
N ARG A 36 35.02 6.07 20.84
CA ARG A 36 33.91 5.17 20.47
C ARG A 36 32.68 5.95 20.01
N PRO A 37 32.76 6.67 18.88
CA PRO A 37 31.66 7.52 18.41
C PRO A 37 30.37 6.72 18.13
N PHE A 38 30.49 5.52 17.55
CA PHE A 38 29.34 4.67 17.27
C PHE A 38 28.60 4.25 18.54
N GLN A 39 29.31 3.71 19.54
CA GLN A 39 28.69 3.33 20.81
C GLN A 39 28.14 4.55 21.57
N ARG A 40 28.80 5.70 21.45
CA ARG A 40 28.38 6.92 22.12
C ARG A 40 27.06 7.47 21.60
N TYR A 41 26.81 7.43 20.29
CA TYR A 41 25.62 8.04 19.68
C TYR A 41 24.59 7.01 19.21
N PHE A 42 25.00 5.96 18.51
CA PHE A 42 24.10 5.02 17.85
C PHE A 42 23.47 4.00 18.83
N LEU A 43 24.18 3.67 19.91
CA LEU A 43 23.72 2.74 20.95
C LEU A 43 23.13 3.45 22.17
N GLN A 44 22.75 4.72 22.04
CA GLN A 44 22.01 5.42 23.10
C GLN A 44 20.60 4.82 23.25
N PRO A 45 20.08 4.70 24.49
CA PRO A 45 18.72 4.21 24.74
C PRO A 45 17.64 4.86 23.86
N SER A 46 17.65 6.18 23.70
CA SER A 46 16.70 6.89 22.83
C SER A 46 16.80 6.47 21.37
N THR A 47 18.03 6.32 20.86
CA THR A 47 18.28 5.92 19.47
C THR A 47 17.87 4.48 19.23
N LEU A 48 18.08 3.58 20.19
CA LEU A 48 17.63 2.19 20.12
C LEU A 48 16.11 2.08 20.08
N ILE A 49 15.40 2.84 20.93
CA ILE A 49 13.92 2.87 20.92
C ILE A 49 13.41 3.41 19.59
N PHE A 50 14.02 4.48 19.08
CA PHE A 50 13.68 5.04 17.78
C PHE A 50 13.89 4.01 16.66
N LEU A 51 15.04 3.33 16.61
CA LEU A 51 15.33 2.29 15.63
C LEU A 51 14.34 1.13 15.71
N PHE A 52 13.95 0.72 16.93
CA PHE A 52 12.95 -0.31 17.13
C PHE A 52 11.58 0.10 16.59
N LEU A 53 11.13 1.33 16.89
CA LEU A 53 9.87 1.87 16.35
C LEU A 53 9.92 2.00 14.83
N LEU A 54 11.04 2.46 14.28
CA LEU A 54 11.25 2.54 12.83
C LEU A 54 11.16 1.16 12.20
N LEU A 55 11.85 0.15 12.75
CA LEU A 55 11.79 -1.21 12.25
C LEU A 55 10.37 -1.78 12.33
N PHE A 56 9.68 -1.56 13.46
CA PHE A 56 8.31 -2.01 13.65
C PHE A 56 7.35 -1.40 12.63
N THR A 57 7.44 -0.09 12.38
CA THR A 57 6.60 0.59 11.37
C THR A 57 6.87 0.11 9.96
N ILE A 58 8.13 -0.20 9.61
CA ILE A 58 8.49 -0.80 8.30
C ILE A 58 7.84 -2.17 8.16
N ILE A 59 7.97 -3.05 9.17
CA ILE A 59 7.40 -4.39 9.15
C ILE A 59 5.87 -4.33 9.07
N ALA A 60 5.24 -3.49 9.89
CA ALA A 60 3.79 -3.31 9.89
C ALA A 60 3.28 -2.80 8.53
N SER A 61 4.00 -1.84 7.93
CA SER A 61 3.67 -1.34 6.59
C SER A 61 3.79 -2.45 5.55
N PHE A 62 4.86 -3.24 5.58
CA PHE A 62 5.04 -4.35 4.64
C PHE A 62 3.91 -5.38 4.73
N VAL A 63 3.52 -5.77 5.94
CA VAL A 63 2.40 -6.69 6.17
C VAL A 63 1.08 -6.09 5.68
N PHE A 64 0.84 -4.81 5.98
CA PHE A 64 -0.36 -4.10 5.56
C PHE A 64 -0.48 -4.00 4.03
N PHE A 65 0.60 -3.63 3.34
CA PHE A 65 0.61 -3.57 1.87
C PHE A 65 0.43 -4.96 1.25
N ARG A 66 1.07 -6.00 1.79
CA ARG A 66 0.87 -7.38 1.34
C ARG A 66 -0.58 -7.82 1.48
N TYR A 67 -1.21 -7.51 2.61
CA TYR A 67 -2.61 -7.84 2.84
C TYR A 67 -3.55 -7.10 1.88
N GLN A 68 -3.37 -5.78 1.70
CA GLN A 68 -4.14 -5.00 0.73
C GLN A 68 -4.06 -5.62 -0.66
N ASN A 69 -2.85 -5.91 -1.09
CA ASN A 69 -2.55 -6.37 -2.42
C ASN A 69 -3.10 -7.77 -2.72
N ASN A 70 -3.03 -8.69 -1.76
CA ASN A 70 -3.39 -10.09 -2.00
C ASN A 70 -4.84 -10.42 -1.66
N SER A 71 -5.51 -9.61 -0.83
CA SER A 71 -6.87 -9.93 -0.35
C SER A 71 -7.89 -8.85 -0.66
N ILE A 72 -7.55 -7.58 -0.47
CA ILE A 72 -8.52 -6.48 -0.67
C ILE A 72 -8.66 -6.14 -2.16
N TYR A 73 -7.54 -6.00 -2.86
CA TYR A 73 -7.52 -5.55 -4.26
C TYR A 73 -8.19 -6.53 -5.23
N PRO A 74 -8.00 -7.86 -5.11
CA PRO A 74 -8.73 -8.80 -5.96
C PRO A 74 -10.25 -8.74 -5.76
N GLU A 75 -10.71 -8.67 -4.51
CA GLU A 75 -12.14 -8.57 -4.20
C GLU A 75 -12.75 -7.26 -4.68
N LYS A 76 -12.03 -6.14 -4.49
CA LYS A 76 -12.45 -4.84 -5.00
C LYS A 76 -12.55 -4.86 -6.54
N THR A 77 -11.50 -5.35 -7.21
CA THR A 77 -11.45 -5.43 -8.67
C THR A 77 -12.55 -6.34 -9.22
N ARG A 78 -12.85 -7.46 -8.56
CA ARG A 78 -13.96 -8.34 -8.96
C ARG A 78 -15.32 -7.64 -8.87
N LYS A 79 -15.57 -6.88 -7.79
CA LYS A 79 -16.80 -6.09 -7.65
C LYS A 79 -16.91 -5.01 -8.73
N GLU A 80 -15.82 -4.29 -8.99
CA GLU A 80 -15.76 -3.28 -10.06
C GLU A 80 -16.03 -3.91 -11.44
N LEU A 81 -15.45 -5.07 -11.73
CA LEU A 81 -15.73 -5.79 -12.98
C LEU A 81 -17.22 -6.14 -13.12
N VAL A 82 -17.90 -6.54 -12.03
CA VAL A 82 -19.34 -6.86 -12.07
C VAL A 82 -20.14 -5.61 -12.39
N GLU A 83 -19.82 -4.48 -11.75
CA GLU A 83 -20.48 -3.20 -12.01
C GLU A 83 -20.26 -2.73 -13.45
N ILE A 84 -19.02 -2.81 -13.94
CA ILE A 84 -18.67 -2.45 -15.32
C ILE A 84 -19.42 -3.35 -16.31
N ASN A 85 -19.54 -4.66 -16.05
CA ASN A 85 -20.28 -5.58 -16.91
C ASN A 85 -21.76 -5.22 -16.99
N VAL A 86 -22.43 -5.06 -15.83
CA VAL A 86 -23.85 -4.68 -15.76
C VAL A 86 -24.09 -3.35 -16.48
N TRP A 87 -23.17 -2.40 -16.34
CA TRP A 87 -23.28 -1.10 -17.01
C TRP A 87 -23.05 -1.20 -18.52
N THR A 88 -22.12 -2.07 -18.95
CA THR A 88 -21.87 -2.35 -20.37
C THR A 88 -23.08 -3.02 -21.02
N GLU A 89 -23.78 -3.91 -20.32
CA GLU A 89 -25.03 -4.51 -20.80
C GLU A 89 -26.12 -3.45 -21.01
N LYS A 90 -26.35 -2.58 -20.02
CA LYS A 90 -27.29 -1.45 -20.15
C LYS A 90 -26.94 -0.52 -21.31
N TRP A 91 -25.65 -0.30 -21.55
CA TRP A 91 -25.18 0.47 -22.70
C TRP A 91 -25.55 -0.22 -24.02
N ILE A 92 -25.32 -1.53 -24.13
CA ILE A 92 -25.67 -2.30 -25.33
C ILE A 92 -27.17 -2.26 -25.59
N GLU A 93 -28.01 -2.39 -24.55
CA GLU A 93 -29.46 -2.28 -24.65
C GLU A 93 -29.90 -0.89 -25.15
N SER A 94 -29.26 0.17 -24.66
CA SER A 94 -29.63 1.55 -24.99
C SER A 94 -29.20 1.98 -26.39
N TYR A 95 -28.01 1.53 -26.85
CA TYR A 95 -27.42 1.98 -28.11
C TYR A 95 -27.44 0.92 -29.23
N GLY A 96 -27.85 -0.30 -28.93
CA GLY A 96 -27.92 -1.42 -29.88
C GLY A 96 -26.57 -1.88 -30.43
N ARG A 97 -25.45 -1.48 -29.80
CA ARG A 97 -24.09 -1.83 -30.25
C ARG A 97 -23.12 -2.00 -29.08
N PHE A 98 -22.08 -2.79 -29.31
CA PHE A 98 -20.97 -2.93 -28.36
C PHE A 98 -20.05 -1.70 -28.37
N PRO A 99 -19.67 -1.15 -27.21
CA PRO A 99 -18.76 -0.01 -27.08
C PRO A 99 -17.39 -0.37 -27.63
N THR A 100 -16.73 0.54 -28.34
CA THR A 100 -15.42 0.33 -29.00
C THR A 100 -14.31 0.12 -27.98
N ASP A 101 -14.40 0.84 -26.87
CA ASP A 101 -13.46 0.83 -25.77
C ASP A 101 -14.20 1.09 -24.45
N LEU A 102 -13.57 0.75 -23.33
CA LEU A 102 -14.09 1.01 -21.99
C LEU A 102 -14.26 2.52 -21.74
N ASN A 103 -13.42 3.36 -22.34
CA ASN A 103 -13.56 4.83 -22.24
C ASN A 103 -14.85 5.35 -22.87
N GLU A 104 -15.43 4.65 -23.85
CA GLU A 104 -16.71 5.05 -24.46
C GLU A 104 -17.86 4.88 -23.46
N ILE A 105 -17.78 3.86 -22.60
CA ILE A 105 -18.73 3.59 -21.53
C ILE A 105 -18.58 4.60 -20.37
N ILE A 106 -17.33 4.85 -19.95
CA ILE A 106 -17.01 5.77 -18.85
C ILE A 106 -17.33 7.22 -19.22
N GLY A 107 -16.98 7.62 -20.45
CA GLY A 107 -17.16 8.96 -20.97
C GLY A 107 -16.59 10.05 -20.04
N LYS A 108 -17.40 11.10 -19.83
CA LYS A 108 -17.07 12.24 -18.95
C LYS A 108 -17.71 12.12 -17.56
N ASN A 109 -18.28 10.96 -17.20
CA ASN A 109 -18.91 10.79 -15.90
C ASN A 109 -17.82 10.77 -14.81
N PRO A 110 -17.82 11.69 -13.83
CA PRO A 110 -16.84 11.74 -12.75
C PRO A 110 -16.83 10.46 -11.90
N ILE A 111 -18.01 9.87 -11.67
CA ILE A 111 -18.18 8.70 -10.80
C ILE A 111 -17.54 7.46 -11.44
N MET A 112 -17.55 7.35 -12.77
CA MET A 112 -17.01 6.20 -13.50
C MET A 112 -15.53 6.36 -13.85
N GLN A 113 -14.88 7.48 -13.49
CA GLN A 113 -13.46 7.66 -13.80
C GLN A 113 -12.58 6.62 -13.11
N ASP A 114 -13.01 6.12 -11.96
CA ASP A 114 -12.32 5.08 -11.21
C ASP A 114 -12.28 3.75 -11.98
N TRP A 115 -13.26 3.49 -12.88
CA TRP A 115 -13.30 2.28 -13.71
C TRP A 115 -12.24 2.26 -14.82
N LYS A 116 -11.45 3.32 -14.99
CA LYS A 116 -10.33 3.31 -15.95
C LYS A 116 -9.21 2.35 -15.53
N LYS A 117 -9.12 2.07 -14.24
CA LYS A 117 -8.03 1.30 -13.68
C LYS A 117 -8.54 0.39 -12.56
N ASP A 118 -7.87 -0.74 -12.38
CA ASP A 118 -8.13 -1.64 -11.27
C ASP A 118 -7.55 -1.15 -9.95
N ALA A 119 -7.73 -1.95 -8.89
CA ALA A 119 -7.23 -1.63 -7.56
C ALA A 119 -5.69 -1.52 -7.48
N TRP A 120 -4.96 -2.09 -8.43
CA TRP A 120 -3.50 -1.94 -8.59
C TRP A 120 -3.10 -0.75 -9.48
N ASN A 121 -4.05 0.11 -9.84
CA ASN A 121 -3.85 1.27 -10.70
C ASN A 121 -3.39 0.90 -12.13
N ARG A 122 -3.88 -0.22 -12.66
CA ARG A 122 -3.59 -0.73 -14.01
C ARG A 122 -4.82 -0.67 -14.89
N SER A 123 -4.61 -0.42 -16.18
CA SER A 123 -5.72 -0.32 -17.13
C SER A 123 -6.32 -1.68 -17.45
N TYR A 124 -7.65 -1.76 -17.50
CA TYR A 124 -8.36 -2.95 -17.96
C TYR A 124 -8.15 -3.19 -19.46
N LYS A 125 -8.16 -4.47 -19.86
CA LYS A 125 -8.15 -4.90 -21.26
C LYS A 125 -9.57 -5.24 -21.70
N TYR A 126 -10.14 -4.40 -22.55
CA TYR A 126 -11.44 -4.65 -23.19
C TYR A 126 -11.24 -5.39 -24.52
N LYS A 127 -11.93 -6.53 -24.71
CA LYS A 127 -11.96 -7.28 -25.96
C LYS A 127 -13.40 -7.58 -26.39
N LYS A 128 -13.72 -7.33 -27.65
CA LYS A 128 -14.97 -7.80 -28.27
C LYS A 128 -14.79 -9.22 -28.81
N THR A 129 -15.75 -10.09 -28.58
CA THR A 129 -15.74 -11.43 -29.19
C THR A 129 -16.09 -11.31 -30.68
N LYS A 130 -15.31 -11.97 -31.55
CA LYS A 130 -15.42 -11.88 -33.03
C LYS A 130 -16.84 -12.13 -33.58
N ASN A 131 -17.67 -12.86 -32.84
CA ASN A 131 -19.04 -13.19 -33.26
C ASN A 131 -20.09 -12.12 -32.92
N LYS A 132 -19.71 -10.92 -32.45
CA LYS A 132 -20.63 -9.84 -32.01
C LYS A 132 -21.67 -10.29 -30.96
N LYS A 133 -21.36 -11.35 -30.21
CA LYS A 133 -22.26 -11.95 -29.20
C LYS A 133 -21.78 -11.76 -27.77
N GLY A 134 -20.66 -11.05 -27.55
CA GLY A 134 -20.13 -10.84 -26.21
C GLY A 134 -18.92 -9.93 -26.16
N PHE A 135 -18.54 -9.56 -24.95
CA PHE A 135 -17.36 -8.77 -24.61
C PHE A 135 -16.64 -9.40 -23.42
N SER A 136 -15.38 -9.07 -23.23
CA SER A 136 -14.58 -9.51 -22.09
C SER A 136 -13.76 -8.34 -21.57
N ILE A 137 -13.75 -8.18 -20.25
CA ILE A 137 -12.98 -7.18 -19.52
C ILE A 137 -12.08 -7.93 -18.56
N ILE A 138 -10.78 -7.69 -18.67
CA ILE A 138 -9.74 -8.41 -17.93
C ILE A 138 -8.86 -7.40 -17.20
N SER A 139 -8.60 -7.62 -15.92
CA SER A 139 -7.54 -6.94 -15.15
C SER A 139 -6.30 -7.82 -15.11
N ALA A 140 -5.13 -7.19 -15.27
CA ALA A 140 -3.81 -7.82 -15.25
C ALA A 140 -3.31 -8.18 -13.82
N GLY A 141 -4.23 -8.32 -12.87
CA GLY A 141 -3.92 -8.79 -11.51
C GLY A 141 -2.91 -7.94 -10.76
N PHE A 142 -2.00 -8.60 -10.04
CA PHE A 142 -0.92 -8.03 -9.23
C PHE A 142 0.44 -8.00 -9.96
N ASP A 143 0.66 -8.76 -11.01
CA ASP A 143 1.94 -8.79 -11.75
C ASP A 143 1.99 -7.77 -12.90
N GLY A 144 0.84 -7.42 -13.47
CA GLY A 144 0.63 -6.34 -14.43
C GLY A 144 0.80 -6.81 -15.85
N GLN A 145 0.90 -8.12 -16.04
CA GLN A 145 0.97 -8.77 -17.32
C GLN A 145 -0.40 -9.41 -17.57
N PHE A 146 -0.80 -9.46 -18.84
CA PHE A 146 -1.99 -10.20 -19.22
C PHE A 146 -1.57 -11.61 -19.61
N GLU A 147 -2.52 -12.54 -19.52
CA GLU A 147 -2.37 -13.96 -19.85
C GLU A 147 -1.54 -14.72 -18.80
N THR A 148 -1.63 -14.28 -17.54
CA THR A 148 -1.02 -14.85 -16.34
C THR A 148 -2.08 -15.40 -15.38
N GLU A 149 -1.67 -16.14 -14.34
CA GLU A 149 -2.60 -16.80 -13.40
C GLU A 149 -3.36 -15.82 -12.49
N ASP A 150 -2.85 -14.60 -12.32
CA ASP A 150 -3.45 -13.57 -11.48
C ASP A 150 -4.42 -12.65 -12.22
N ASP A 151 -4.62 -12.89 -13.52
CA ASP A 151 -5.62 -12.21 -14.34
C ASP A 151 -7.02 -12.37 -13.72
N ILE A 152 -7.72 -11.26 -13.53
CA ILE A 152 -9.10 -11.26 -13.03
C ILE A 152 -10.04 -10.96 -14.20
N LYS A 153 -10.91 -11.93 -14.49
CA LYS A 153 -11.99 -11.83 -15.47
C LYS A 153 -13.27 -12.41 -14.90
N LEU A 154 -14.41 -11.94 -15.38
CA LEU A 154 -15.70 -12.57 -15.10
C LEU A 154 -15.93 -13.71 -16.10
N GLU A 155 -16.36 -14.86 -15.60
CA GLU A 155 -16.78 -16.02 -16.40
C GLU A 155 -18.17 -15.83 -17.01
#